data_AF-A0A2S9JA16-F1
#
_entry.id   AF-A0A2S9JA16-F1
#
_cell.length_a   1.000
_cell.length_b   1.000
_cell.length_c   1.000
_cell.angle_alpha   90.00
_cell.angle_beta   90.00
_cell.angle_gamma   90.00
#
_symmetry.space_group_name_H-M   'P 1'
#
loop_
_entity.id
_entity.type
_entity.pdbx_description
1 polymer ?
#
loop_
_entity_poly.entity_id
_entity_poly.type
_entity_poly.pdbx_seq_one_letter_code
_entity_poly.pdbx_strand_id
1 'polypeptide(L)'
;MSGTMSTIPPDDTMPEGDDFVAAEYVLGVLPDQERQEAARRIETDASFARLVSDWQNRFNPLNEQFQPVTAPSYLKSQIDQRLFGIDSGRVGTGASFWNSLAFWRTIAVAALALVLFNFGREYVQRQSGPVPAQLIASMASDSGPMRSVAVFDGKSRKLRVTLVSGDIPQNKSLELWLIAGKDAPVSLGILKSPKVTEFDVPAPAAAKLRDGTTLAISVEPAGGSPSGAPTGAVVAAGTVSSI
;
A
#
# COMPACT_ATOMS: atom_id res chain seq x y z
N MET A 1 3.97 8.86 96.74
CA MET A 1 3.08 8.22 95.76
C MET A 1 2.17 9.32 95.23
N SER A 2 2.52 9.93 94.11
CA SER A 2 1.75 11.03 93.51
C SER A 2 1.05 10.49 92.28
N GLY A 3 -0.28 10.42 92.33
CA GLY A 3 -1.11 10.09 91.17
C GLY A 3 -1.24 11.30 90.26
N THR A 4 -0.77 11.16 89.02
CA THR A 4 -0.90 12.16 87.97
C THR A 4 -2.36 12.25 87.50
N MET A 5 -2.94 13.45 87.62
CA MET A 5 -4.17 13.87 86.94
C MET A 5 -4.06 13.56 85.44
N SER A 6 -4.99 12.77 84.92
CA SER A 6 -5.16 12.59 83.49
C SER A 6 -5.85 13.85 82.94
N THR A 7 -5.07 14.75 82.36
CA THR A 7 -5.56 15.93 81.63
C THR A 7 -6.34 15.50 80.40
N ILE A 8 -7.60 15.94 80.31
CA ILE A 8 -8.41 15.87 79.08
C ILE A 8 -7.66 16.68 78.00
N PRO A 9 -7.47 16.18 76.77
CA PRO A 9 -6.82 16.95 75.70
C PRO A 9 -7.67 18.19 75.37
N PRO A 10 -7.06 19.31 74.94
CA PRO A 10 -7.80 20.52 74.60
C PRO A 10 -8.80 20.27 73.47
N ASP A 11 -9.98 20.87 73.62
CA ASP A 11 -11.18 20.80 72.77
C ASP A 11 -11.01 21.59 71.44
N ASP A 12 -9.86 21.46 70.79
CA ASP A 12 -9.44 22.23 69.60
C ASP A 12 -9.43 21.34 68.33
N THR A 13 -10.00 20.14 68.41
CA THR A 13 -10.00 19.15 67.31
C THR A 13 -11.37 18.89 66.70
N MET A 14 -12.44 19.47 67.27
CA MET A 14 -13.74 19.45 66.62
C MET A 14 -13.75 20.47 65.49
N PRO A 15 -14.07 20.05 64.25
CA PRO A 15 -14.24 21.00 63.17
C PRO A 15 -15.42 21.91 63.52
N GLU A 16 -15.28 23.22 63.29
CA GLU A 16 -16.32 24.22 63.61
C GLU A 16 -16.86 24.87 62.34
N GLY A 17 -18.11 25.32 62.39
CA GLY A 17 -18.75 26.04 61.29
C GLY A 17 -18.79 25.23 59.99
N ASP A 18 -18.31 25.82 58.91
CA ASP A 18 -18.37 25.21 57.58
C ASP A 18 -17.53 23.93 57.45
N ASP A 19 -16.47 23.77 58.26
CA ASP A 19 -15.66 22.55 58.27
C ASP A 19 -16.45 21.36 58.85
N PHE A 20 -17.27 21.60 59.87
CA PHE A 20 -18.16 20.60 60.46
C PHE A 20 -19.25 20.17 59.48
N VAL A 21 -19.91 21.14 58.85
CA VAL A 21 -20.97 20.89 57.86
C VAL A 21 -20.43 20.13 56.65
N ALA A 22 -19.20 20.43 56.22
CA ALA A 22 -18.54 19.68 55.15
C ALA A 22 -18.28 18.21 55.55
N ALA A 23 -17.82 17.96 56.78
CA ALA A 23 -17.62 16.61 57.29
C ALA A 23 -18.95 15.81 57.36
N GLU A 24 -20.00 16.43 57.90
CA GLU A 24 -21.34 15.82 58.00
C GLU A 24 -21.97 15.56 56.63
N TYR A 25 -21.74 16.45 55.66
CA TYR A 25 -22.16 16.25 54.27
C TYR A 25 -21.50 15.01 53.66
N VAL A 26 -20.17 14.86 53.83
CA VAL A 26 -19.42 13.72 53.28
C VAL A 26 -19.81 12.40 53.94
N LEU A 27 -20.01 12.39 55.26
CA LEU A 27 -20.50 11.22 55.99
C LEU A 27 -21.97 10.90 55.68
N GLY A 28 -22.68 11.82 55.03
CA GLY A 28 -24.08 11.64 54.68
C GLY A 28 -24.99 11.60 55.91
N VAL A 29 -24.67 12.34 56.97
CA VAL A 29 -25.48 12.44 58.19
C VAL A 29 -26.37 13.69 58.23
N LEU A 30 -26.18 14.63 57.30
CA LEU A 30 -27.04 15.81 57.18
C LEU A 30 -28.48 15.43 56.78
N PRO A 31 -29.50 16.10 57.37
CA PRO A 31 -30.89 16.04 56.94
C PRO A 31 -31.06 16.45 55.46
N ASP A 32 -32.13 15.97 54.81
CA ASP A 32 -32.33 16.15 53.36
C ASP A 32 -32.31 17.61 52.90
N GLN A 33 -32.92 18.53 53.67
CA GLN A 33 -32.94 19.95 53.31
C GLN A 33 -31.56 20.60 53.42
N GLU A 34 -30.82 20.33 54.50
CA GLU A 34 -29.47 20.85 54.72
C GLU A 34 -28.48 20.26 53.71
N ARG A 35 -28.63 18.98 53.36
CA ARG A 35 -27.83 18.34 52.32
C ARG A 35 -28.04 19.00 50.96
N GLN A 36 -29.26 19.38 50.61
CA GLN A 36 -29.55 20.09 49.35
C GLN A 36 -28.94 21.51 49.34
N GLU A 37 -28.95 22.20 50.47
CA GLU A 37 -28.27 23.50 50.60
C GLU A 37 -26.75 23.34 50.47
N ALA A 38 -26.15 22.39 51.18
CA ALA A 38 -24.74 22.07 51.06
C ALA A 38 -24.34 21.69 49.62
N ALA A 39 -25.15 20.90 48.91
CA ALA A 39 -24.94 20.57 47.50
C ALA A 39 -24.93 21.81 46.59
N ARG A 40 -25.90 22.73 46.78
CA ARG A 40 -25.91 24.02 46.06
C ARG A 40 -24.71 24.91 46.42
N ARG A 41 -24.28 24.90 47.68
CA ARG A 41 -23.08 25.62 48.11
C ARG A 41 -21.80 25.05 47.48
N ILE A 42 -21.68 23.73 47.33
CA ILE A 42 -20.53 23.11 46.64
C ILE A 42 -20.39 23.60 45.20
N GLU A 43 -21.51 23.85 44.51
CA GLU A 43 -21.50 24.35 43.12
C GLU A 43 -21.14 25.84 43.03
N THR A 44 -21.44 26.63 44.07
CA THR A 44 -21.36 28.11 44.01
C THR A 44 -20.21 28.70 44.85
N ASP A 45 -19.72 28.01 45.87
CA ASP A 45 -18.66 28.43 46.78
C ASP A 45 -17.44 27.50 46.70
N ALA A 46 -16.39 27.98 46.03
CA ALA A 46 -15.15 27.23 45.84
C ALA A 46 -14.40 26.95 47.15
N SER A 47 -14.58 27.76 48.20
CA SER A 47 -13.90 27.56 49.48
C SER A 47 -14.54 26.40 50.26
N PHE A 48 -15.87 26.36 50.31
CA PHE A 48 -16.62 25.26 50.88
C PHE A 48 -16.41 23.95 50.10
N ALA A 49 -16.37 24.01 48.77
CA ALA A 49 -16.08 22.84 47.93
C ALA A 49 -14.71 22.20 48.23
N ARG A 50 -13.70 23.01 48.61
CA ARG A 50 -12.38 22.49 49.03
C ARG A 50 -12.48 21.73 50.35
N LEU A 51 -13.18 22.27 51.35
CA LEU A 51 -13.40 21.58 52.63
C LEU A 51 -14.06 20.21 52.41
N VAL A 52 -15.09 20.15 51.55
CA VAL A 52 -15.75 18.88 51.20
C VAL A 52 -14.78 17.90 50.53
N SER A 53 -13.97 18.35 49.58
CA SER A 53 -12.95 17.52 48.93
C SER A 53 -11.90 17.00 49.92
N ASP A 54 -11.45 17.84 50.85
CA ASP A 54 -10.48 17.46 51.88
C ASP A 54 -11.04 16.38 52.81
N TRP A 55 -12.31 16.49 53.21
CA TRP A 55 -12.99 15.46 53.99
C TRP A 55 -13.23 14.17 53.19
N GLN A 56 -13.59 14.25 51.91
CA GLN A 56 -13.68 13.08 51.03
C GLN A 56 -12.35 12.33 50.97
N ASN A 57 -11.24 13.06 50.76
CA ASN A 57 -9.91 12.47 50.74
C ASN A 57 -9.51 11.86 52.08
N ARG A 58 -9.89 12.50 53.20
CA ARG A 58 -9.61 11.99 54.56
C ARG A 58 -10.36 10.70 54.85
N PHE A 59 -11.60 10.55 54.37
CA PHE A 59 -12.40 9.35 54.60
C PHE A 59 -12.22 8.26 53.54
N ASN A 60 -11.68 8.58 52.36
CA ASN A 60 -11.50 7.60 51.28
C ASN A 60 -10.75 6.32 51.71
N PRO A 61 -9.67 6.37 52.53
CA PRO A 61 -8.98 5.16 52.99
C PRO A 61 -9.86 4.22 53.84
N LEU A 62 -10.94 4.71 54.45
CA LEU A 62 -11.88 3.84 55.18
C LEU A 62 -12.59 2.86 54.24
N ASN A 63 -12.73 3.21 52.95
CA ASN A 63 -13.36 2.34 51.96
C ASN A 63 -12.53 1.10 51.65
N GLU A 64 -11.21 1.10 51.90
CA GLU A 64 -10.32 -0.03 51.63
C GLU A 64 -10.60 -1.25 52.53
N GLN A 65 -11.33 -1.05 53.64
CA GLN A 65 -11.68 -2.10 54.59
C GLN A 65 -12.85 -2.98 54.09
N PHE A 66 -13.54 -2.58 53.03
CA PHE A 66 -14.69 -3.31 52.48
C PHE A 66 -14.29 -4.14 51.26
N GLN A 67 -14.77 -5.39 51.21
CA GLN A 67 -14.55 -6.26 50.06
C GLN A 67 -15.40 -5.80 48.86
N PRO A 68 -14.84 -5.72 47.64
CA PRO A 68 -15.61 -5.38 46.45
C PRO A 68 -16.70 -6.42 46.15
N VAL A 69 -17.92 -5.95 45.89
CA VAL A 69 -19.05 -6.78 45.46
C VAL A 69 -19.42 -6.43 44.02
N THR A 70 -19.57 -7.44 43.16
CA THR A 70 -19.95 -7.22 41.77
C THR A 70 -21.41 -6.77 41.67
N ALA A 71 -21.62 -5.58 41.11
CA ALA A 71 -22.95 -5.07 40.81
C ALA A 71 -23.62 -5.88 39.67
N PRO A 72 -24.96 -6.04 39.68
CA PRO A 72 -25.69 -6.62 38.56
C PRO A 72 -25.37 -5.93 37.22
N SER A 73 -25.13 -6.73 36.18
CA SER A 73 -24.64 -6.26 34.87
C SER A 73 -25.57 -5.27 34.16
N TYR A 74 -26.86 -5.26 34.48
CA TYR A 74 -27.85 -4.37 33.88
C TYR A 74 -27.82 -2.94 34.46
N LEU A 75 -27.31 -2.74 35.68
CA LEU A 75 -27.41 -1.46 36.38
C LEU A 75 -26.65 -0.35 35.66
N LYS A 76 -25.45 -0.63 35.16
CA LYS A 76 -24.64 0.36 34.43
C LYS A 76 -25.38 0.86 33.18
N SER A 77 -25.99 -0.06 32.43
CA SER A 77 -26.75 0.29 31.23
C SER A 77 -27.99 1.15 31.56
N GLN A 78 -28.71 0.86 32.66
CA GLN A 78 -29.84 1.69 33.09
C GLN A 78 -29.41 3.09 33.53
N ILE A 79 -28.29 3.20 34.26
CA ILE A 79 -27.73 4.50 34.68
C ILE A 79 -27.33 5.31 33.44
N ASP A 80 -26.63 4.70 32.48
CA ASP A 80 -26.20 5.36 31.26
C ASP A 80 -27.38 5.86 30.43
N GLN A 81 -28.44 5.06 30.32
CA GLN A 81 -29.67 5.47 29.64
C GLN A 81 -30.37 6.65 30.34
N ARG A 82 -30.42 6.65 31.68
CA ARG A 82 -31.07 7.74 32.43
C ARG A 82 -30.29 9.05 32.36
N LEU A 83 -28.96 8.99 32.38
CA LEU A 83 -28.10 10.18 32.41
C LEU A 83 -27.76 10.71 31.01
N PHE A 84 -27.57 9.81 30.05
CA PHE A 84 -27.03 10.14 28.73
C PHE A 84 -27.92 9.67 27.58
N GLY A 85 -29.01 8.97 27.86
CA GLY A 85 -29.99 8.56 26.86
C GLY A 85 -30.74 9.77 26.32
N ILE A 86 -30.14 10.44 25.34
CA ILE A 86 -30.86 11.26 24.36
C ILE A 86 -31.90 10.33 23.73
N ASP A 87 -33.17 10.74 23.76
CA ASP A 87 -34.31 10.04 23.16
C ASP A 87 -33.90 9.27 21.89
N SER A 88 -33.68 7.97 22.01
CA SER A 88 -33.40 7.09 20.86
C SER A 88 -34.63 6.99 19.93
N GLY A 89 -35.73 7.67 20.27
CA GLY A 89 -36.97 7.80 19.50
C GLY A 89 -37.07 9.02 18.56
N ARG A 90 -36.03 9.85 18.41
CA ARG A 90 -36.07 11.00 17.46
C ARG A 90 -34.88 11.10 16.51
N VAL A 91 -34.36 9.97 16.05
CA VAL A 91 -33.42 9.98 14.92
C VAL A 91 -34.22 10.06 13.62
N GLY A 92 -34.28 11.26 13.04
CA GLY A 92 -34.90 11.49 11.74
C GLY A 92 -34.37 10.50 10.69
N THR A 93 -35.24 10.11 9.77
CA THR A 93 -35.02 9.09 8.72
C THR A 93 -33.74 9.27 7.89
N GLY A 94 -33.11 10.45 7.91
CA GLY A 94 -31.82 10.74 7.27
C GLY A 94 -30.56 10.26 8.00
N ALA A 95 -30.62 9.87 9.28
CA ALA A 95 -29.45 9.37 10.02
C ALA A 95 -29.41 7.83 10.13
N SER A 96 -30.43 7.12 9.65
CA SER A 96 -30.52 5.66 9.76
C SER A 96 -29.58 4.92 8.80
N PHE A 97 -29.26 5.47 7.63
CA PHE A 97 -28.40 4.80 6.65
C PHE A 97 -26.92 5.00 6.93
N TRP A 98 -26.52 6.19 7.38
CA TRP A 98 -25.14 6.49 7.80
C TRP A 98 -24.75 5.76 9.10
N ASN A 99 -25.70 5.50 10.00
CA ASN A 99 -25.49 4.69 11.20
C ASN A 99 -25.73 3.18 10.96
N SER A 100 -26.02 2.75 9.73
CA SER A 100 -26.25 1.34 9.42
C SER A 100 -24.94 0.61 9.18
N LEU A 101 -24.62 -0.34 10.06
CA LEU A 101 -23.47 -1.22 9.88
C LEU A 101 -23.59 -2.08 8.61
N ALA A 102 -24.81 -2.49 8.24
CA ALA A 102 -25.04 -3.25 7.02
C ALA A 102 -24.68 -2.44 5.76
N PHE A 103 -25.02 -1.15 5.74
CA PHE A 103 -24.67 -0.23 4.65
C PHE A 103 -23.15 -0.07 4.49
N TRP A 104 -22.42 0.13 5.59
CA TRP A 104 -20.96 0.21 5.53
C TRP A 104 -20.31 -1.11 5.13
N ARG A 105 -20.88 -2.25 5.54
CA ARG A 105 -20.38 -3.58 5.13
C ARG A 105 -20.57 -3.83 3.63
N THR A 106 -21.71 -3.44 3.05
CA THR A 106 -21.93 -3.61 1.61
C THR A 106 -20.99 -2.73 0.80
N ILE A 107 -20.77 -1.47 1.22
CA ILE A 107 -19.77 -0.58 0.60
C ILE A 107 -18.37 -1.18 0.67
N ALA A 108 -17.96 -1.70 1.83
CA ALA A 108 -16.64 -2.32 1.98
C ALA A 108 -16.44 -3.54 1.06
N VAL A 109 -17.45 -4.41 0.97
CA VAL A 109 -17.43 -5.58 0.08
C VAL A 109 -17.38 -5.15 -1.39
N ALA A 110 -18.17 -4.14 -1.79
CA ALA A 110 -18.18 -3.63 -3.15
C ALA A 110 -16.83 -3.00 -3.53
N ALA A 111 -16.22 -2.24 -2.62
CA ALA A 111 -14.89 -1.66 -2.83
C ALA A 111 -13.81 -2.74 -2.97
N LEU A 112 -13.84 -3.78 -2.12
CA LEU A 112 -12.92 -4.91 -2.23
C LEU A 112 -13.10 -5.66 -3.56
N ALA A 113 -14.35 -5.92 -3.98
CA ALA A 113 -14.64 -6.56 -5.25
C ALA A 113 -14.11 -5.74 -6.44
N LEU A 114 -14.25 -4.41 -6.40
CA LEU A 114 -13.69 -3.53 -7.43
C LEU A 114 -12.16 -3.58 -7.46
N VAL A 115 -11.49 -3.61 -6.30
CA VAL A 115 -10.03 -3.77 -6.24
C VAL A 115 -9.63 -5.12 -6.83
N LEU A 116 -10.22 -6.22 -6.37
CA LEU A 116 -9.92 -7.56 -6.87
C LEU A 116 -10.20 -7.68 -8.37
N PHE A 117 -11.27 -7.06 -8.86
CA PHE A 117 -11.60 -7.05 -10.28
C PHE A 117 -10.55 -6.29 -11.10
N ASN A 118 -10.14 -5.10 -10.66
CA ASN A 118 -9.12 -4.32 -11.37
C ASN A 118 -7.75 -5.00 -11.36
N PHE A 119 -7.32 -5.51 -10.20
CA PHE A 119 -6.06 -6.24 -10.07
C PHE A 119 -6.11 -7.58 -10.81
N GLY A 120 -7.23 -8.31 -10.77
CA GLY A 120 -7.44 -9.54 -11.51
C GLY A 120 -7.39 -9.32 -13.02
N ARG A 121 -8.03 -8.24 -13.51
CA ARG A 121 -7.99 -7.85 -14.92
C ARG A 121 -6.55 -7.53 -15.37
N GLU A 122 -5.83 -6.73 -14.59
CA GLU A 122 -4.42 -6.40 -14.87
C GLU A 122 -3.53 -7.65 -14.85
N TYR A 123 -3.75 -8.57 -13.91
CA TYR A 123 -3.02 -9.82 -13.81
C TYR A 123 -3.26 -10.73 -15.02
N VAL A 124 -4.52 -10.91 -15.43
CA VAL A 124 -4.89 -11.69 -16.62
C VAL A 124 -4.37 -11.03 -17.91
N GLN A 125 -4.45 -9.70 -18.03
CA GLN A 125 -3.93 -8.97 -19.20
C GLN A 125 -2.40 -9.13 -19.34
N ARG A 126 -1.65 -9.10 -18.23
CA ARG A 126 -0.20 -9.32 -18.24
C ARG A 126 0.19 -10.76 -18.57
N GLN A 127 -0.62 -11.74 -18.16
CA GLN A 127 -0.40 -13.15 -18.50
C GLN A 127 -0.85 -13.52 -19.91
N SER A 128 -1.83 -12.79 -20.46
CA SER A 128 -2.38 -13.01 -21.80
C SER A 128 -1.72 -12.14 -22.88
N GLY A 129 -0.57 -11.52 -22.59
CA GLY A 129 0.26 -10.97 -23.65
C GLY A 129 0.62 -12.11 -24.62
N PRO A 130 0.55 -11.91 -25.94
CA PRO A 130 0.90 -12.96 -26.90
C PRO A 130 2.27 -13.52 -26.51
N VAL A 131 2.35 -14.85 -26.39
CA VAL A 131 3.60 -15.58 -26.17
C VAL A 131 4.65 -14.90 -27.05
N PRO A 132 5.76 -14.37 -26.49
CA PRO A 132 6.69 -13.62 -27.30
C PRO A 132 7.19 -14.56 -28.38
N ALA A 133 6.81 -14.27 -29.63
CA ALA A 133 7.30 -14.99 -30.77
C ALA A 133 8.82 -14.79 -30.76
N GLN A 134 9.53 -15.78 -30.23
CA GLN A 134 10.95 -15.83 -30.41
C GLN A 134 11.12 -16.19 -31.88
N LEU A 135 11.59 -15.22 -32.65
CA LEU A 135 11.75 -15.41 -34.07
C LEU A 135 13.18 -15.84 -34.34
N ILE A 136 13.34 -16.83 -35.20
CA ILE A 136 14.65 -17.33 -35.62
C ILE A 136 14.80 -17.20 -37.13
N ALA A 137 16.00 -16.85 -37.58
CA ALA A 137 16.39 -16.91 -38.98
C ALA A 137 17.74 -17.59 -39.10
N SER A 138 17.79 -18.70 -39.83
CA SER A 138 19.05 -19.29 -40.29
C SER A 138 19.42 -18.63 -41.61
N MET A 139 20.52 -17.88 -41.61
CA MET A 139 20.96 -17.09 -42.76
C MET A 139 22.22 -17.70 -43.36
N ALA A 140 22.20 -17.88 -44.68
CA ALA A 140 23.33 -18.44 -45.40
C ALA A 140 23.39 -17.96 -46.85
N SER A 141 24.53 -18.19 -47.50
CA SER A 141 24.66 -18.11 -48.96
C SER A 141 24.54 -19.50 -49.59
N ASP A 142 24.06 -19.56 -50.83
CA ASP A 142 23.95 -20.79 -51.63
C ASP A 142 25.32 -21.39 -51.97
N SER A 143 26.36 -20.56 -52.10
CA SER A 143 27.70 -20.98 -52.54
C SER A 143 28.83 -20.44 -51.67
N GLY A 144 28.52 -19.67 -50.62
CA GLY A 144 29.50 -19.02 -49.74
C GLY A 144 29.69 -19.74 -48.40
N PRO A 145 30.85 -19.56 -47.74
CA PRO A 145 31.14 -20.19 -46.45
C PRO A 145 30.39 -19.55 -45.26
N MET A 146 29.69 -18.44 -45.49
CA MET A 146 29.03 -17.67 -44.44
C MET A 146 27.73 -18.35 -43.99
N ARG A 147 27.67 -18.71 -42.69
CA ARG A 147 26.47 -19.23 -42.03
C ARG A 147 26.27 -18.48 -40.73
N SER A 148 25.04 -18.07 -40.46
CA SER A 148 24.70 -17.36 -39.23
C SER A 148 23.27 -17.66 -38.78
N VAL A 149 23.02 -17.45 -37.50
CA VAL A 149 21.70 -17.60 -36.89
C VAL A 149 21.35 -16.30 -36.18
N ALA A 150 20.20 -15.74 -36.51
CA ALA A 150 19.63 -14.59 -35.84
C ALA A 150 18.45 -15.02 -34.96
N VAL A 151 18.43 -14.54 -33.71
CA VAL A 151 17.35 -14.79 -32.75
C VAL A 151 16.83 -13.45 -32.24
N PHE A 152 15.56 -13.18 -32.47
CA PHE A 152 14.87 -11.98 -32.01
C PHE A 152 14.01 -12.28 -30.80
N ASP A 153 14.19 -11.51 -29.73
CA ASP A 153 13.30 -11.51 -28.58
C ASP A 153 12.38 -10.29 -28.64
N GLY A 154 11.09 -10.54 -28.91
CA GLY A 154 10.06 -9.50 -28.99
C GLY A 154 9.82 -8.72 -27.70
N LYS A 155 10.15 -9.28 -26.51
CA LYS A 155 9.99 -8.56 -25.23
C LYS A 155 11.09 -7.54 -25.03
N SER A 156 12.34 -7.96 -25.21
CA SER A 156 13.50 -7.09 -25.00
C SER A 156 13.85 -6.24 -26.24
N ARG A 157 13.25 -6.54 -27.40
CA ARG A 157 13.60 -5.98 -28.73
C ARG A 157 15.08 -6.15 -29.06
N LYS A 158 15.68 -7.23 -28.56
CA LYS A 158 17.06 -7.60 -28.82
C LYS A 158 17.13 -8.60 -29.95
N LEU A 159 17.99 -8.33 -30.93
CA LEU A 159 18.34 -9.27 -31.99
C LEU A 159 19.77 -9.74 -31.79
N ARG A 160 19.96 -11.03 -31.55
CA ARG A 160 21.29 -11.63 -31.45
C ARG A 160 21.62 -12.35 -32.73
N VAL A 161 22.72 -11.97 -33.37
CA VAL A 161 23.26 -12.64 -34.54
C VAL A 161 24.51 -13.39 -34.15
N THR A 162 24.51 -14.70 -34.36
CA THR A 162 25.64 -15.60 -34.13
C THR A 162 26.22 -16.02 -35.46
N LEU A 163 27.52 -15.82 -35.65
CA LEU A 163 28.24 -16.35 -36.81
C LEU A 163 28.64 -17.78 -36.50
N VAL A 164 28.15 -18.71 -37.32
CA VAL A 164 28.44 -20.13 -37.21
C VAL A 164 29.66 -20.49 -38.05
N SER A 165 29.80 -19.88 -39.23
CA SER A 165 30.97 -19.99 -40.09
C SER A 165 31.15 -18.75 -40.95
N GLY A 166 32.40 -18.49 -41.35
CA GLY A 166 32.81 -17.28 -42.07
C GLY A 166 33.41 -16.21 -41.15
N ASP A 167 34.23 -15.34 -41.72
CA ASP A 167 34.93 -14.28 -41.00
C ASP A 167 34.48 -12.90 -41.47
N ILE A 168 34.65 -11.90 -40.61
CA ILE A 168 34.49 -10.49 -40.98
C ILE A 168 35.72 -10.10 -41.84
N PRO A 169 35.54 -9.70 -43.11
CA PRO A 169 36.69 -9.40 -43.98
C PRO A 169 37.51 -8.21 -43.50
N GLN A 170 38.83 -8.25 -43.70
CA GLN A 170 39.71 -7.14 -43.34
C GLN A 170 39.34 -5.86 -44.12
N ASN A 171 39.35 -4.71 -43.44
CA ASN A 171 38.99 -3.39 -43.98
C ASN A 171 37.58 -3.30 -44.60
N LYS A 172 36.67 -4.19 -44.18
CA LYS A 172 35.26 -4.19 -44.55
C LYS A 172 34.40 -4.36 -43.30
N SER A 173 33.11 -4.16 -43.44
CA SER A 173 32.15 -4.35 -42.36
C SER A 173 31.04 -5.27 -42.83
N LEU A 174 30.58 -6.16 -41.96
CA LEU A 174 29.35 -6.92 -42.21
C LEU A 174 28.19 -6.11 -41.65
N GLU A 175 27.21 -5.81 -42.49
CA GLU A 175 26.02 -5.06 -42.08
C GLU A 175 24.77 -5.92 -42.20
N LEU A 176 23.93 -5.84 -41.17
CA LEU A 176 22.68 -6.58 -41.07
C LEU A 176 21.51 -5.73 -41.57
N TRP A 177 20.66 -6.35 -42.38
CA TRP A 177 19.52 -5.70 -43.01
C TRP A 177 18.23 -6.48 -42.74
N LEU A 178 17.15 -5.73 -42.57
CA LEU A 178 15.78 -6.22 -42.54
C LEU A 178 15.09 -5.90 -43.85
N ILE A 179 14.51 -6.93 -44.49
CA ILE A 179 13.79 -6.82 -45.75
C ILE A 179 12.37 -7.37 -45.55
N ALA A 180 11.39 -6.48 -45.50
CA ALA A 180 9.99 -6.82 -45.30
C ALA A 180 9.23 -6.84 -46.63
N GLY A 181 9.15 -8.00 -47.27
CA GLY A 181 8.47 -8.14 -48.57
C GLY A 181 9.16 -7.34 -49.67
N LYS A 182 8.49 -6.31 -50.20
CA LYS A 182 9.00 -5.43 -51.26
C LYS A 182 9.47 -4.06 -50.75
N ASP A 183 9.44 -3.84 -49.43
CA ASP A 183 9.94 -2.61 -48.82
C ASP A 183 11.45 -2.46 -49.05
N ALA A 184 11.94 -1.22 -49.03
CA ALA A 184 13.37 -0.95 -49.03
C ALA A 184 14.06 -1.60 -47.81
N PRO A 185 15.27 -2.19 -47.97
CA PRO A 185 16.03 -2.74 -46.85
C PRO A 185 16.29 -1.70 -45.77
N VAL A 186 16.14 -2.10 -44.50
CA VAL A 186 16.42 -1.27 -43.33
C VAL A 186 17.66 -1.79 -42.63
N SER A 187 18.68 -0.94 -42.46
CA SER A 187 19.87 -1.31 -41.69
C SER A 187 19.51 -1.52 -40.21
N LEU A 188 19.95 -2.65 -39.66
CA LEU A 188 19.90 -2.96 -38.24
C LEU A 188 21.25 -2.74 -37.55
N GLY A 189 22.30 -2.49 -38.33
CA GLY A 189 23.64 -2.15 -37.85
C GLY A 189 24.72 -3.15 -38.24
N ILE A 190 25.94 -2.85 -37.77
CA ILE A 190 27.17 -3.55 -38.16
C ILE A 190 27.52 -4.62 -37.13
N LEU A 191 27.93 -5.79 -37.62
CA LEU A 191 28.45 -6.87 -36.79
C LEU A 191 29.82 -6.47 -36.23
N LYS A 192 29.93 -6.44 -34.90
CA LYS A 192 31.14 -5.97 -34.19
C LYS A 192 32.06 -7.11 -33.76
N SER A 193 31.56 -8.35 -33.79
CA SER A 193 32.26 -9.52 -33.27
C SER A 193 32.10 -10.71 -34.21
N PRO A 194 33.15 -11.52 -34.41
CA PRO A 194 33.10 -12.73 -35.23
C PRO A 194 32.37 -13.91 -34.54
N LYS A 195 31.82 -13.72 -33.33
CA LYS A 195 31.06 -14.76 -32.61
C LYS A 195 29.59 -14.39 -32.49
N VAL A 196 29.28 -13.40 -31.65
CA VAL A 196 27.91 -12.94 -31.38
C VAL A 196 27.89 -11.43 -31.36
N THR A 197 26.94 -10.82 -32.08
CA THR A 197 26.63 -9.40 -31.98
C THR A 197 25.16 -9.25 -31.58
N GLU A 198 24.90 -8.41 -30.57
CA GLU A 198 23.54 -8.04 -30.16
C GLU A 198 23.20 -6.65 -30.69
N PHE A 199 21.98 -6.51 -31.24
CA PHE A 199 21.43 -5.27 -31.77
C PHE A 199 20.18 -4.87 -30.99
N ASP A 200 20.09 -3.59 -30.65
CA ASP A 200 18.86 -2.96 -30.17
C ASP A 200 17.99 -2.61 -31.38
N VAL A 201 16.86 -3.30 -31.55
CA VAL A 201 15.99 -3.09 -32.71
C VAL A 201 15.02 -1.93 -32.42
N PRO A 202 15.04 -0.84 -33.23
CA PRO A 202 14.10 0.26 -33.08
C PRO A 202 12.65 -0.22 -33.28
N ALA A 203 11.71 0.37 -32.55
CA ALA A 203 10.29 -0.05 -32.58
C ALA A 203 9.69 -0.16 -34.00
N PRO A 204 9.97 0.77 -34.95
CA PRO A 204 9.46 0.64 -36.32
C PRO A 204 10.01 -0.58 -37.07
N ALA A 205 11.27 -0.96 -36.85
CA ALA A 205 11.87 -2.13 -37.46
C ALA A 205 11.39 -3.43 -36.79
N ALA A 206 11.24 -3.41 -35.46
CA ALA A 206 10.71 -4.54 -34.70
C ALA A 206 9.29 -4.92 -35.15
N ALA A 207 8.43 -3.94 -35.46
CA ALA A 207 7.08 -4.20 -36.00
C ALA A 207 7.09 -4.86 -37.39
N LYS A 208 8.22 -4.77 -38.12
CA LYS A 208 8.41 -5.43 -39.42
C LYS A 208 9.08 -6.81 -39.30
N LEU A 209 9.64 -7.17 -38.15
CA LEU A 209 10.15 -8.51 -37.88
C LEU A 209 8.99 -9.45 -37.52
N ARG A 210 8.61 -10.30 -38.47
CA ARG A 210 7.53 -11.29 -38.36
C ARG A 210 7.84 -12.47 -39.26
N ASP A 211 7.03 -13.51 -39.15
CA ASP A 211 7.13 -14.69 -40.03
C ASP A 211 7.09 -14.27 -41.50
N GLY A 212 8.05 -14.77 -42.27
CA GLY A 212 8.21 -14.44 -43.69
C GLY A 212 9.05 -13.19 -43.97
N THR A 213 9.47 -12.42 -42.96
CA THR A 213 10.44 -11.33 -43.15
C THR A 213 11.83 -11.90 -43.44
N THR A 214 12.61 -11.26 -44.31
CA THR A 214 13.97 -11.70 -44.62
C THR A 214 14.99 -10.88 -43.84
N LEU A 215 15.97 -11.55 -43.26
CA LEU A 215 17.20 -10.94 -42.76
C LEU A 215 18.35 -11.25 -43.73
N ALA A 216 19.20 -10.26 -43.97
CA ALA A 216 20.35 -10.39 -44.87
C ALA A 216 21.60 -9.73 -44.28
N ILE A 217 22.76 -10.27 -44.61
CA ILE A 217 24.07 -9.73 -44.26
C ILE A 217 24.81 -9.41 -45.56
N SER A 218 25.28 -8.18 -45.70
CA SER A 218 26.14 -7.75 -46.82
C SER A 218 27.54 -7.38 -46.36
N VAL A 219 28.50 -7.43 -47.29
CA VAL A 219 29.88 -6.95 -47.09
C VAL A 219 30.00 -5.52 -47.56
N GLU A 220 30.00 -4.57 -46.63
CA GLU A 220 30.04 -3.15 -46.90
C GLU A 220 31.47 -2.57 -46.74
N PRO A 221 31.73 -1.34 -47.23
CA PRO A 221 32.93 -0.59 -46.88
C PRO A 221 33.15 -0.50 -45.36
N ALA A 222 34.37 -0.15 -44.94
CA ALA A 222 34.67 0.06 -43.54
C ALA A 222 33.73 1.14 -42.96
N GLY A 223 32.98 0.78 -41.91
CA GLY A 223 31.98 1.68 -41.30
C GLY A 223 30.55 1.50 -41.82
N GLY A 224 30.31 0.55 -42.73
CA GLY A 224 28.97 0.21 -43.24
C GLY A 224 28.63 0.88 -44.57
N SER A 225 27.36 0.74 -44.97
CA SER A 225 26.83 1.32 -46.20
C SER A 225 26.75 2.85 -46.10
N PRO A 226 27.30 3.58 -47.08
CA PRO A 226 27.22 5.04 -47.11
C PRO A 226 25.84 5.55 -47.59
N SER A 227 25.03 4.72 -48.24
CA SER A 227 23.79 5.13 -48.90
C SER A 227 22.52 4.81 -48.09
N GLY A 228 22.64 4.04 -47.00
CA GLY A 228 21.50 3.53 -46.24
C GLY A 228 20.76 2.36 -46.93
N ALA A 229 21.34 1.80 -48.00
CA ALA A 229 20.92 0.56 -48.66
C ALA A 229 22.14 -0.35 -48.88
N PRO A 230 21.98 -1.68 -49.03
CA PRO A 230 23.12 -2.56 -49.29
C PRO A 230 23.91 -2.11 -50.53
N THR A 231 25.21 -1.81 -50.38
CA THR A 231 26.08 -1.43 -51.50
C THR A 231 27.01 -2.56 -51.92
N GLY A 232 27.23 -3.51 -51.02
CA GLY A 232 28.07 -4.67 -51.26
C GLY A 232 27.33 -5.96 -51.58
N ALA A 233 28.10 -7.03 -51.76
CA ALA A 233 27.56 -8.37 -52.00
C ALA A 233 26.84 -8.90 -50.75
N VAL A 234 25.65 -9.46 -50.93
CA VAL A 234 24.93 -10.20 -49.88
C VAL A 234 25.59 -11.56 -49.69
N VAL A 235 26.11 -11.80 -48.49
CA VAL A 235 26.88 -13.01 -48.15
C VAL A 235 26.09 -14.00 -47.30
N ALA A 236 24.97 -13.59 -46.72
CA ALA A 236 24.02 -14.50 -46.08
C ALA A 236 22.62 -13.91 -46.11
N ALA A 237 21.61 -14.71 -46.36
CA ALA A 237 20.21 -14.32 -46.22
C ALA A 237 19.38 -15.47 -45.67
N GLY A 238 18.29 -15.16 -44.98
CA GLY A 238 17.40 -16.16 -44.41
C GLY A 238 16.05 -15.58 -44.05
N THR A 239 15.01 -16.40 -44.13
CA THR A 239 13.65 -16.03 -43.74
C THR A 239 13.46 -16.26 -42.25
N VAL A 240 12.81 -15.30 -41.63
CA VAL A 240 12.43 -15.33 -40.22
C VAL A 240 11.19 -16.21 -40.06
N SER A 241 11.23 -17.09 -39.06
CA SER A 241 10.09 -17.92 -38.64
C SER A 241 9.93 -17.88 -37.12
N SER A 242 8.69 -18.00 -36.66
CA SER A 242 8.36 -18.22 -35.26
C SER A 242 8.77 -19.63 -34.83
N ILE A 243 9.15 -19.76 -33.56
CA ILE A 243 9.39 -21.03 -32.87
C ILE A 243 8.11 -21.43 -32.12
#